data_AF-A0AAD5KJD9-F1
#
_entry.id   AF-A0AAD5KJD9-F1
#
_cell.length_a   1.000
_cell.length_b   1.000
_cell.length_c   1.000
_cell.angle_alpha   90.00
_cell.angle_beta   90.00
_cell.angle_gamma   90.00
#
_symmetry.space_group_name_H-M   'P 1'
#
loop_
_entity.id
_entity.type
_entity.pdbx_description
1 polymer ?
#
loop_
_entity_poly.entity_id
_entity_poly.type
_entity_poly.pdbx_seq_one_letter_code
_entity_poly.pdbx_strand_id
1 'polypeptide(L)'
;MDYESIAYESASRANLEKIDIVGRPILRSILSSRKSTPVEILYAETGAEPPSWRSKWLTRKYLTNLGNKPRNPIYGQIKRLTVPPIQWKSRSTSGLINDMNHIKVVGINIFLEQPQLSSIHKYPHPSRPPEYETAWFPLVKKPAMTSRHLTTAIFNTHVNQIPEATIKA
;
A
#
# COMPACT_ATOMS: atom_id res chain seq x y z
N MET A 1 8.30 1.64 2.92
CA MET A 1 7.20 1.32 3.86
C MET A 1 7.36 -0.06 4.51
N ASP A 2 7.94 -1.06 3.85
CA ASP A 2 8.03 -2.42 4.41
C ASP A 2 9.01 -2.56 5.60
N TYR A 3 10.01 -1.67 5.71
CA TYR A 3 11.01 -1.72 6.79
C TYR A 3 10.42 -1.38 8.17
N GLU A 4 9.53 -0.39 8.26
CA GLU A 4 8.96 0.04 9.54
C GLU A 4 8.00 -1.01 10.11
N SER A 5 7.17 -1.64 9.28
CA SER A 5 6.26 -2.70 9.76
C SER A 5 7.00 -3.92 10.29
N ILE A 6 8.09 -4.33 9.63
CA ILE A 6 8.93 -5.45 10.08
C ILE A 6 9.70 -5.08 11.35
N ALA A 7 10.21 -3.85 11.44
CA ALA A 7 10.90 -3.35 12.63
C ALA A 7 9.96 -3.26 13.85
N TYR A 8 8.72 -2.82 13.66
CA TYR A 8 7.73 -2.68 14.74
C TYR A 8 7.02 -4.00 15.10
N GLU A 9 6.95 -4.97 14.20
CA GLU A 9 6.45 -6.32 14.47
C GLU A 9 7.37 -7.08 15.43
N SER A 10 8.69 -6.92 15.29
CA SER A 10 9.70 -7.63 16.11
C SER A 10 9.93 -7.01 17.49
N ALA A 11 9.39 -5.82 17.74
CA ALA A 11 9.60 -5.12 19.00
C ALA A 11 8.79 -5.77 20.12
N SER A 12 9.49 -6.34 21.12
CA SER A 12 8.83 -6.86 22.31
C SER A 12 8.07 -5.76 23.06
N ARG A 13 6.98 -6.13 23.75
CA ARG A 13 6.22 -5.21 24.59
C ARG A 13 7.12 -4.41 25.55
N ALA A 14 8.08 -5.09 26.18
CA ALA A 14 9.04 -4.46 27.08
C ALA A 14 9.92 -3.42 26.38
N ASN A 15 10.31 -3.66 25.13
CA ASN A 15 11.10 -2.68 24.35
C ASN A 15 10.24 -1.46 23.98
N LEU A 16 8.99 -1.67 23.59
CA LEU A 16 8.06 -0.58 23.30
C LEU A 16 7.77 0.27 24.55
N GLU A 17 7.65 -0.35 25.72
CA GLU A 17 7.50 0.35 27.00
C GLU A 17 8.74 1.18 27.35
N LYS A 18 9.96 0.65 27.11
CA LYS A 18 11.20 1.41 27.30
C LYS A 18 11.28 2.63 26.37
N ILE A 19 10.92 2.46 25.10
CA ILE A 19 10.88 3.57 24.12
C ILE A 19 9.86 4.62 24.56
N ASP A 20 8.68 4.20 25.03
CA ASP A 20 7.65 5.09 25.52
C ASP A 20 8.13 5.91 26.75
N ILE A 21 8.82 5.26 27.70
CA ILE A 21 9.42 5.96 28.86
C ILE A 21 10.38 7.06 28.42
N VAL A 22 11.20 6.83 27.39
CA VAL A 22 12.16 7.82 26.86
C VAL A 22 11.47 8.88 26.01
N GLY A 23 10.41 8.52 25.28
CA GLY A 23 9.65 9.44 24.42
C GLY A 23 8.78 10.43 25.20
N ARG A 24 8.19 10.03 26.33
CA ARG A 24 7.30 10.92 27.10
C ARG A 24 8.00 12.20 27.59
N PRO A 25 9.25 12.21 28.08
CA PRO A 25 9.99 13.44 28.37
C PRO A 25 10.09 14.40 27.19
N ILE A 26 10.28 13.89 25.97
CA ILE A 26 10.37 14.71 24.75
C ILE A 26 9.03 15.40 24.51
N LEU A 27 7.93 14.63 24.57
CA LEU A 27 6.57 15.17 24.42
C LEU A 27 6.24 16.21 25.52
N ARG A 28 6.71 15.99 26.75
CA ARG A 28 6.59 16.99 27.83
C ARG A 28 7.36 18.27 27.53
N SER A 29 8.58 18.15 27.00
CA SER A 29 9.40 19.29 26.61
C SER A 29 8.71 20.13 25.54
N ILE A 30 8.15 19.49 24.51
CA ILE A 30 7.41 20.16 23.43
C ILE A 30 6.19 20.89 23.98
N LEU A 31 5.41 20.24 24.86
CA LEU A 31 4.23 20.85 25.49
C LEU A 31 4.56 21.81 26.64
N SER A 32 5.84 21.97 27.01
CA SER A 32 6.26 22.65 28.24
C SER A 32 5.49 22.18 29.48
N SER A 33 5.15 20.89 29.54
CA SER A 33 4.27 20.33 30.57
C SER A 33 5.06 19.72 31.74
N ARG A 34 4.43 19.70 32.92
CA ARG A 34 5.07 19.19 34.15
C ARG A 34 5.21 17.67 34.10
N LYS A 35 6.17 17.11 34.85
CA LYS A 35 6.32 15.66 35.01
C LYS A 35 5.07 15.00 35.59
N SER A 36 4.32 15.72 36.43
CA SER A 36 3.05 15.28 37.03
C SER A 36 1.89 15.20 36.02
N THR A 37 2.07 15.70 34.80
CA THR A 37 1.03 15.63 33.77
C THR A 37 0.77 14.17 33.41
N PRO A 38 -0.49 13.70 33.53
CA PRO A 38 -0.91 12.37 33.12
C PRO A 38 -0.50 12.06 31.67
N VAL A 39 -0.19 10.80 31.41
CA VAL A 39 0.30 10.35 30.10
C VAL A 39 -0.80 10.44 29.04
N GLU A 40 -2.05 10.21 29.47
CA GLU A 40 -3.25 10.31 28.65
C GLU A 40 -3.44 11.73 28.10
N ILE A 41 -3.26 12.75 28.97
CA ILE A 41 -3.34 14.16 28.57
C ILE A 41 -2.21 14.50 27.61
N LEU A 42 -1.00 14.03 27.90
CA LEU A 42 0.16 14.27 27.04
C LEU A 42 -0.06 13.74 25.61
N TYR A 43 -0.66 12.57 25.46
CA TYR A 43 -0.99 12.01 24.15
C TYR A 43 -2.16 12.74 23.47
N ALA A 44 -3.20 13.10 24.23
CA ALA A 44 -4.33 13.86 23.71
C ALA A 44 -3.91 15.24 23.17
N GLU A 45 -3.10 15.98 23.92
CA GLU A 45 -2.64 17.33 23.56
C GLU A 45 -1.64 17.33 22.41
N THR A 46 -0.78 16.32 22.31
CA THR A 46 0.15 16.20 21.18
C THR A 46 -0.50 15.61 19.93
N GLY A 47 -1.71 15.07 20.03
CA GLY A 47 -2.31 14.26 18.96
C GLY A 47 -1.51 12.99 18.63
N ALA A 48 -0.58 12.59 19.50
CA ALA A 48 0.25 11.42 19.30
C ALA A 48 -0.35 10.19 20.00
N GLU A 49 -0.05 9.00 19.49
CA GLU A 49 -0.46 7.75 20.12
C GLU A 49 0.73 7.04 20.81
N PRO A 50 0.46 6.19 21.83
CA PRO A 50 1.48 5.36 22.43
C PRO A 50 2.17 4.45 21.38
N PRO A 51 3.50 4.21 21.49
CA PRO A 51 4.23 3.35 20.55
C PRO A 51 3.63 1.94 20.38
N SER A 52 3.06 1.37 21.43
CA SER A 52 2.39 0.07 21.40
C SER A 52 1.15 0.07 20.50
N TRP A 53 0.39 1.15 20.52
CA TRP A 53 -0.80 1.31 19.70
C TRP A 53 -0.43 1.61 18.25
N ARG A 54 0.54 2.51 18.03
CA ARG A 54 1.10 2.82 16.72
C ARG A 54 1.65 1.57 16.01
N SER A 55 2.38 0.72 16.73
CA SER A 55 2.89 -0.56 16.21
C SER A 55 1.75 -1.45 15.71
N LYS A 56 0.71 -1.68 16.53
CA LYS A 56 -0.47 -2.48 16.11
C LYS A 56 -1.16 -1.89 14.88
N TRP A 57 -1.35 -0.57 14.84
CA TRP A 57 -1.97 0.09 13.71
C TRP A 57 -1.16 -0.09 12.42
N LEU A 58 0.16 0.11 12.50
CA LEU A 58 1.07 -0.09 11.36
C LEU A 58 1.07 -1.53 10.87
N THR A 59 1.13 -2.50 11.80
CA THR A 59 1.06 -3.93 11.47
C THR A 59 -0.23 -4.27 10.76
N ARG A 60 -1.39 -3.82 11.28
CA ARG A 60 -2.70 -4.07 10.66
C ARG A 60 -2.80 -3.43 9.29
N LYS A 61 -2.39 -2.17 9.15
CA LYS A 61 -2.35 -1.45 7.88
C LYS A 61 -1.47 -2.18 6.86
N TYR A 62 -0.31 -2.67 7.30
CA TYR A 62 0.58 -3.45 6.45
C TYR A 62 -0.08 -4.75 6.00
N LEU A 63 -0.70 -5.51 6.92
CA LEU A 63 -1.40 -6.75 6.59
C LEU A 63 -2.53 -6.52 5.57
N THR A 64 -3.35 -5.50 5.76
CA THR A 64 -4.41 -5.13 4.81
C THR A 64 -3.83 -4.78 3.44
N ASN A 65 -2.75 -4.00 3.39
CA ASN A 65 -2.09 -3.64 2.12
C ASN A 65 -1.40 -4.82 1.45
N LEU A 66 -0.84 -5.74 2.24
CA LEU A 66 -0.19 -6.95 1.76
C LEU A 66 -1.19 -7.87 1.07
N GLY A 67 -2.43 -7.94 1.59
CA GLY A 67 -3.55 -8.61 0.95
C GLY A 67 -3.73 -8.26 -0.53
N ASN A 68 -3.47 -7.00 -0.88
CA ASN A 68 -3.59 -6.49 -2.24
C ASN A 68 -2.32 -6.65 -3.10
N LYS A 69 -1.25 -7.25 -2.57
CA LYS A 69 0.07 -7.34 -3.20
C LYS A 69 0.60 -8.79 -3.22
N PRO A 70 0.01 -9.69 -4.02
CA PRO A 70 0.38 -11.10 -4.06
C PRO A 70 1.82 -11.37 -4.54
N ARG A 71 2.42 -10.40 -5.25
CA ARG A 71 3.81 -10.46 -5.72
C ARG A 71 4.85 -10.15 -4.63
N ASN A 72 4.42 -9.67 -3.46
CA ASN A 72 5.35 -9.42 -2.36
C ASN A 72 5.93 -10.76 -1.85
N PRO A 73 7.26 -10.89 -1.67
CA PRO A 73 7.87 -12.15 -1.23
C PRO A 73 7.33 -12.66 0.13
N ILE A 74 6.83 -11.77 0.98
CA ILE A 74 6.29 -12.08 2.30
C ILE A 74 4.81 -12.53 2.22
N TYR A 75 4.11 -12.23 1.12
CA TYR A 75 2.68 -12.56 0.93
C TYR A 75 2.39 -14.04 1.15
N GLY A 76 3.15 -14.93 0.48
CA GLY A 76 2.96 -16.37 0.59
C GLY A 76 3.22 -16.90 2.00
N GLN A 77 4.19 -16.34 2.71
CA GLN A 77 4.52 -16.74 4.08
C GLN A 77 3.40 -16.35 5.04
N ILE A 78 2.91 -15.11 4.97
CA ILE A 78 1.82 -14.64 5.83
C ILE A 78 0.50 -15.33 5.48
N LYS A 79 0.22 -15.60 4.19
CA LYS A 79 -0.95 -16.36 3.78
C LYS A 79 -0.95 -17.77 4.38
N ARG A 80 0.21 -18.45 4.46
CA ARG A 80 0.33 -19.76 5.12
C ARG A 80 -0.02 -19.71 6.61
N LEU A 81 0.26 -18.60 7.29
CA LEU A 81 -0.13 -18.41 8.69
C LEU A 81 -1.65 -18.28 8.89
N THR A 82 -2.43 -18.02 7.83
CA THR A 82 -3.89 -17.88 7.91
C THR A 82 -4.70 -19.14 7.67
N VAL A 83 -4.11 -20.11 6.98
CA VAL A 83 -4.65 -21.46 6.79
C VAL A 83 -4.77 -22.09 8.19
N PRO A 84 -5.85 -22.84 8.50
CA PRO A 84 -6.21 -23.25 9.86
C PRO A 84 -4.97 -23.68 10.65
N PRO A 85 -4.58 -22.90 11.67
CA PRO A 85 -3.26 -23.06 12.25
C PRO A 85 -3.31 -24.23 13.22
N ILE A 86 -2.25 -25.04 13.14
CA ILE A 86 -1.72 -25.75 14.29
C ILE A 86 -1.81 -24.82 15.52
N GLN A 87 -2.43 -25.29 16.60
CA GLN A 87 -2.62 -24.48 17.80
C GLN A 87 -1.25 -24.15 18.40
N TRP A 88 -0.81 -22.90 18.24
CA TRP A 88 0.43 -22.42 18.84
C TRP A 88 0.28 -22.30 20.36
N LYS A 89 1.32 -22.63 21.12
CA LYS A 89 1.35 -22.34 22.56
C LYS A 89 1.20 -20.83 22.76
N SER A 90 0.47 -20.42 23.80
CA SER A 90 0.15 -19.01 24.09
C SER A 90 1.37 -18.07 24.07
N ARG A 91 2.53 -18.51 24.60
CA ARG A 91 3.80 -17.74 24.59
C ARG A 91 4.57 -17.75 23.27
N SER A 92 4.18 -18.57 22.31
CA SER A 92 4.83 -18.73 21.00
C SER A 92 3.98 -18.19 19.85
N THR A 93 2.81 -17.61 20.15
CA THR A 93 1.95 -17.02 19.13
C THR A 93 2.52 -15.67 18.73
N SER A 94 2.91 -15.52 17.46
CA SER A 94 3.38 -14.24 16.93
C SER A 94 2.30 -13.16 17.09
N GLY A 95 2.72 -11.93 17.43
CA GLY A 95 1.83 -10.77 17.49
C GLY A 95 1.05 -10.56 16.18
N LEU A 96 1.66 -10.93 15.05
CA LEU A 96 1.04 -10.90 13.74
C LEU A 96 -0.21 -11.79 13.64
N ILE A 97 -0.21 -12.98 14.26
CA ILE A 97 -1.39 -13.87 14.28
C ILE A 97 -2.53 -13.21 15.06
N ASN A 98 -2.21 -12.55 16.18
CA ASN A 98 -3.21 -11.85 16.99
C ASN A 98 -3.83 -10.67 16.23
N ASP A 99 -3.01 -9.87 15.52
CA ASP A 99 -3.52 -8.76 14.71
C ASP A 99 -4.31 -9.26 13.49
N MET A 100 -3.91 -10.36 12.87
CA MET A 100 -4.69 -10.99 11.80
C MET A 100 -6.04 -11.50 12.30
N ASN A 101 -6.08 -12.14 13.46
CA ASN A 101 -7.34 -12.59 14.07
C ASN A 101 -8.24 -11.40 14.39
N HIS A 102 -7.67 -10.30 14.90
CA HIS A 102 -8.42 -9.05 15.08
C HIS A 102 -9.04 -8.54 13.78
N ILE A 103 -8.27 -8.50 12.69
CA ILE A 103 -8.78 -8.06 11.37
C ILE A 103 -9.89 -8.99 10.86
N LYS A 104 -9.73 -10.31 11.04
CA LYS A 104 -10.76 -11.31 10.69
C LYS A 104 -12.05 -11.11 11.50
N VAL A 105 -11.95 -10.85 12.81
CA VAL A 105 -13.10 -10.57 13.68
C VAL A 105 -13.87 -9.32 13.23
N VAL A 106 -13.17 -8.32 12.68
CA VAL A 106 -13.77 -7.10 12.12
C VAL A 106 -14.46 -7.37 10.77
N GLY A 107 -14.31 -8.57 10.20
CA GLY A 107 -14.94 -8.96 8.93
C GLY A 107 -14.14 -8.57 7.68
N ILE A 108 -12.88 -8.13 7.85
CA ILE A 108 -12.03 -7.76 6.72
C ILE A 108 -11.28 -9.01 6.22
N ASN A 109 -11.66 -9.49 5.03
CA ASN A 109 -10.93 -10.55 4.35
C ASN A 109 -9.64 -9.99 3.73
N ILE A 110 -8.50 -10.30 4.36
CA ILE A 110 -7.18 -9.80 3.95
C ILE A 110 -6.75 -10.41 2.63
N PHE A 111 -6.95 -11.72 2.44
CA PHE A 111 -6.47 -12.45 1.27
C PHE A 111 -7.62 -12.73 0.32
N LEU A 112 -7.96 -11.73 -0.49
CA LEU A 112 -8.88 -11.92 -1.61
C LEU A 112 -8.16 -12.65 -2.74
N GLU A 113 -8.88 -13.54 -3.41
CA GLU A 113 -8.40 -14.19 -4.62
C GLU A 113 -8.39 -13.13 -5.74
N GLN A 114 -7.23 -12.53 -5.97
CA GLN A 114 -7.07 -11.59 -7.07
C GLN A 114 -7.00 -12.36 -8.40
N PRO A 115 -7.67 -11.86 -9.46
CA PRO A 115 -7.52 -12.47 -10.79
C PRO A 115 -6.04 -12.48 -11.14
N GLN A 116 -5.51 -13.66 -11.42
CA GLN A 116 -4.15 -13.84 -11.90
C GLN A 116 -4.03 -13.09 -13.22
N LEU A 117 -3.50 -11.87 -13.18
CA LEU A 117 -3.01 -11.23 -14.40
C LEU A 117 -1.98 -12.19 -14.98
N SER A 118 -2.23 -12.68 -16.19
CA SER A 118 -1.33 -13.59 -16.89
C SER A 118 0.09 -13.03 -16.79
N SER A 119 0.98 -13.75 -16.10
CA SER A 119 2.40 -13.33 -15.96
C SER A 119 3.10 -13.20 -17.30
N ILE A 120 2.43 -13.70 -18.34
CA ILE A 120 2.78 -13.68 -19.75
C ILE A 120 2.29 -12.35 -20.35
N HIS A 121 2.81 -11.21 -19.88
CA HIS A 121 2.92 -10.10 -20.81
C HIS A 121 4.08 -10.44 -21.74
N LYS A 122 3.76 -11.06 -22.90
CA LYS A 122 4.75 -11.25 -23.96
C LYS A 122 5.06 -9.87 -24.50
N TYR A 123 6.14 -9.26 -24.01
CA TYR A 123 6.72 -8.15 -24.73
C TYR A 123 6.99 -8.64 -26.16
N PRO A 124 6.57 -7.89 -27.18
CA PRO A 124 6.91 -8.26 -28.53
C PRO A 124 8.44 -8.29 -28.63
N HIS A 125 8.98 -9.29 -29.35
CA HIS A 125 10.42 -9.48 -29.49
C HIS A 125 11.06 -8.15 -29.95
N PRO A 126 12.24 -7.73 -29.47
CA PRO A 126 12.81 -6.42 -29.83
C PRO A 126 13.00 -6.20 -31.34
N SER A 127 13.06 -7.27 -32.14
CA SER A 127 13.10 -7.22 -33.61
C SER A 127 11.72 -7.13 -34.29
N ARG A 128 10.63 -7.23 -33.53
CA ARG A 128 9.25 -7.03 -33.96
C ARG A 128 8.65 -5.95 -33.08
N PRO A 129 8.85 -4.66 -33.38
CA PRO A 129 8.07 -3.63 -32.69
C PRO A 129 6.58 -3.97 -32.81
N PRO A 130 5.75 -3.63 -31.80
CA PRO A 130 4.31 -3.80 -31.93
C PRO A 130 3.86 -3.16 -33.24
N GLU A 131 2.93 -3.79 -33.96
CA GLU A 131 2.25 -3.13 -35.09
C GLU A 131 1.45 -1.96 -34.50
N TYR A 132 2.10 -0.81 -34.42
CA TYR A 132 1.42 0.42 -34.07
C TYR A 132 0.67 0.84 -35.32
N GLU A 133 -0.66 0.78 -35.27
CA GLU A 133 -1.48 1.48 -36.25
C GLU A 133 -1.20 2.98 -36.09
N THR A 134 -0.36 3.54 -36.96
CA THR A 134 -0.17 5.00 -37.07
C THR A 134 -1.44 5.71 -37.53
N ALA A 135 -2.50 4.97 -37.88
CA ALA A 135 -3.83 5.50 -38.16
C ALA A 135 -4.37 6.38 -37.02
N TRP A 136 -4.00 6.11 -35.76
CA TRP A 136 -4.38 6.93 -34.61
C TRP A 136 -3.58 8.24 -34.48
N PHE A 137 -2.45 8.35 -35.19
CA PHE A 137 -1.58 9.53 -35.22
C PHE A 137 -1.21 9.88 -36.67
N PRO A 138 -2.19 10.31 -37.50
CA PRO A 138 -1.99 10.55 -38.93
C PRO A 138 -1.12 11.79 -39.24
N LEU A 139 -0.68 12.51 -38.20
CA LEU A 139 -0.04 13.82 -38.33
C LEU A 139 1.46 13.65 -38.54
N VAL A 140 1.90 13.94 -39.77
CA VAL A 140 3.32 14.11 -40.08
C VAL A 140 3.76 15.53 -39.70
N LYS A 141 4.90 15.66 -39.03
CA LYS A 141 5.37 16.92 -38.42
C LYS A 141 5.41 18.12 -39.38
N LYS A 142 5.92 17.93 -40.61
CA LYS A 142 6.07 19.01 -41.60
C LYS A 142 4.72 19.61 -42.03
N PRO A 143 3.73 18.84 -42.52
CA PRO A 143 2.43 19.39 -42.91
C PRO A 143 1.62 19.93 -41.71
N ALA A 144 1.75 19.34 -40.52
CA ALA A 144 1.07 19.82 -39.32
C ALA A 144 1.54 21.24 -38.91
N MET A 145 2.81 21.56 -39.13
CA MET A 145 3.35 22.90 -38.87
C MET A 145 2.91 23.95 -39.92
N THR A 146 2.53 23.52 -41.12
CA THR A 146 2.13 24.42 -42.20
C THR A 146 0.69 24.92 -42.05
N SER A 147 -0.22 24.08 -41.53
CA SER A 147 -1.63 24.46 -41.39
C SER A 147 -2.26 23.91 -40.10
N ARG A 148 -2.53 24.84 -39.17
CA ARG A 148 -3.23 24.55 -37.92
C ARG A 148 -4.66 24.06 -38.16
N HIS A 149 -5.38 24.66 -39.11
CA HIS A 149 -6.79 24.34 -39.38
C HIS A 149 -6.98 22.91 -39.90
N LEU A 150 -6.12 22.47 -40.84
CA LEU A 150 -6.16 21.10 -41.36
C LEU A 150 -5.80 20.08 -40.27
N THR A 151 -4.85 20.41 -39.40
CA THR A 151 -4.44 19.58 -38.28
C THR A 151 -5.59 19.37 -37.29
N THR A 152 -6.32 20.44 -36.94
CA THR A 152 -7.50 20.35 -36.06
C THR A 152 -8.64 19.56 -36.70
N ALA A 153 -8.86 19.72 -38.00
CA ALA A 153 -9.88 18.96 -38.73
C ALA A 153 -9.60 17.45 -38.71
N ILE A 154 -8.36 17.05 -39.03
CA ILE A 154 -7.92 15.65 -39.02
C ILE A 154 -8.04 15.05 -37.61
N PHE A 155 -7.61 15.79 -36.58
CA PHE A 155 -7.74 15.33 -35.20
C PHE A 155 -9.21 15.07 -34.82
N ASN A 156 -10.10 16.02 -35.11
CA ASN A 156 -11.53 15.90 -34.77
C ASN A 156 -12.21 14.75 -35.53
N THR A 157 -11.85 14.49 -36.78
CA THR A 157 -12.39 13.34 -37.53
C THR A 157 -11.99 12.01 -36.91
N HIS A 158 -10.78 11.90 -36.37
CA HIS A 158 -10.31 10.67 -35.73
C HIS A 158 -10.88 10.48 -34.32
N VAL A 159 -11.11 11.56 -33.55
CA VAL A 159 -11.79 11.47 -32.25
C VAL A 159 -13.18 10.82 -32.39
N ASN A 160 -13.86 11.07 -33.49
CA ASN A 160 -15.18 10.50 -33.78
C ASN A 160 -15.13 9.01 -34.20
N GLN A 161 -13.95 8.47 -34.51
CA GLN A 161 -13.75 7.08 -34.94
C GLN A 161 -13.21 6.19 -33.80
N ILE A 162 -13.00 6.74 -32.59
CA ILE A 162 -12.53 5.98 -31.43
C ILE A 162 -13.65 5.02 -30.95
N PRO A 163 -13.40 3.70 -30.84
CA PRO A 163 -14.33 2.75 -30.24
C PRO A 163 -14.75 3.17 -28.83
N GLU A 164 -16.02 2.96 -28.47
CA GLU A 164 -16.52 3.30 -27.13
C GLU A 164 -15.79 2.57 -25.98
N ALA A 165 -15.10 1.47 -26.28
CA ALA A 165 -14.30 0.70 -25.34
C ALA A 165 -12.97 1.38 -24.95
N THR A 166 -12.57 2.46 -25.62
CA THR A 166 -11.36 3.21 -25.27
C THR A 166 -11.61 4.10 -24.06
N ILE A 167 -10.81 3.92 -23.02
CA ILE A 167 -10.87 4.71 -21.77
C ILE A 167 -10.65 6.18 -22.11
N LYS A 168 -11.70 6.99 -21.95
CA LYS A 168 -11.64 8.45 -22.07
C LYS A 168 -11.03 9.00 -20.77
N ALA A 169 -9.98 9.81 -20.90
CA ALA A 169 -9.34 10.52 -19.78
C ALA A 169 -10.15 11.75 -19.36
#